data_AF-A0A2P2CH74-F1
#
_entry.id   AF-A0A2P2CH74-F1
#
_cell.length_a   1.000
_cell.length_b   1.000
_cell.length_c   1.000
_cell.angle_alpha   90.00
_cell.angle_beta   90.00
_cell.angle_gamma   90.00
#
_symmetry.space_group_name_H-M   'P 1'
#
loop_
_entity.id
_entity.type
_entity.pdbx_description
1 polymer ?
#
loop_
_entity_poly.entity_id
_entity_poly.type
_entity_poly.pdbx_seq_one_letter_code
_entity_poly.pdbx_strand_id
1 'polypeptide(L)'
;MDDRVEHYAGLFEDAGDYYLDGLTVLVVRGTTVSEVVETLGAVPMAEVPAHEWESDELLWSTYQLVAIEGGVLAIEGSGYADPPNAVLQSLAVGGRASAVVRDNIKAHSRFGCAKDGELVFDCDEYVYLEDRSEVPDELCELFDLAWVDLQEDEFDPEVDDPTAVGLAMAEVITGLRLTAEDATRLQEDDATVVAVRTMQYAEEWDQARAID
;
A
#
# COMPACT_ATOMS: atom_id res chain seq x y z
N MET A 1 21.88 6.43 -6.14
CA MET A 1 20.68 5.83 -5.54
C MET A 1 20.75 6.09 -4.05
N ASP A 2 19.66 6.53 -3.44
CA ASP A 2 19.57 6.72 -1.99
C ASP A 2 19.62 5.36 -1.28
N ASP A 3 20.33 5.25 -0.15
CA ASP A 3 20.53 4.01 0.60
C ASP A 3 19.20 3.36 1.05
N ARG A 4 18.11 4.14 1.18
CA ARG A 4 16.78 3.61 1.50
C ARG A 4 16.14 2.94 0.29
N VAL A 5 16.24 3.56 -0.88
CA VAL A 5 15.66 3.00 -2.11
C VAL A 5 16.39 1.71 -2.48
N GLU A 6 17.73 1.69 -2.37
CA GLU A 6 18.52 0.47 -2.57
C GLU A 6 18.15 -0.64 -1.57
N HIS A 7 17.78 -0.28 -0.33
CA HIS A 7 17.32 -1.24 0.68
C HIS A 7 15.96 -1.87 0.33
N TYR A 8 15.07 -1.13 -0.33
CA TYR A 8 13.74 -1.63 -0.71
C TYR A 8 13.71 -2.30 -2.08
N ALA A 9 14.70 -2.05 -2.94
CA ALA A 9 14.85 -2.74 -4.21
C ALA A 9 14.89 -4.26 -3.99
N GLY A 10 13.92 -4.97 -4.57
CA GLY A 10 13.83 -6.43 -4.45
C GLY A 10 13.38 -6.94 -3.07
N LEU A 11 12.97 -6.09 -2.11
CA LEU A 11 12.62 -6.53 -0.75
C LEU A 11 11.60 -7.68 -0.73
N PHE A 12 10.56 -7.59 -1.56
CA PHE A 12 9.51 -8.61 -1.63
C PHE A 12 9.83 -9.73 -2.63
N GLU A 13 10.65 -9.46 -3.65
CA GLU A 13 11.14 -10.49 -4.59
C GLU A 13 12.08 -11.47 -3.89
N ASP A 14 12.95 -10.96 -3.01
CA ASP A 14 13.90 -11.75 -2.24
C ASP A 14 13.23 -12.50 -1.07
N ALA A 15 12.12 -11.98 -0.54
CA ALA A 15 11.42 -12.55 0.60
C ALA A 15 10.55 -13.77 0.27
N GLY A 16 10.31 -14.06 -1.01
CA GLY A 16 9.76 -15.35 -1.47
C GLY A 16 9.10 -15.30 -2.85
N ASP A 17 8.30 -16.33 -3.15
CA ASP A 17 7.68 -16.59 -4.48
C ASP A 17 6.47 -15.68 -4.76
N TYR A 18 6.59 -14.40 -4.40
CA TYR A 18 5.66 -13.34 -4.73
C TYR A 18 5.70 -13.11 -6.25
N TYR A 19 4.97 -13.92 -7.02
CA TYR A 19 4.60 -13.58 -8.40
C TYR A 19 3.54 -12.48 -8.35
N LEU A 20 4.02 -11.26 -8.16
CA LEU A 20 3.19 -10.07 -8.04
C LEU A 20 3.08 -9.42 -9.41
N ASP A 21 1.93 -9.61 -10.06
CA ASP A 21 1.53 -8.79 -11.21
C ASP A 21 1.09 -7.38 -10.76
N GLY A 22 1.13 -7.12 -9.46
CA GLY A 22 0.79 -5.88 -8.76
C GLY A 22 0.95 -6.07 -7.25
N LEU A 23 0.95 -4.98 -6.50
CA LEU A 23 1.14 -4.99 -5.06
C LEU A 23 0.45 -3.80 -4.40
N THR A 24 -0.21 -4.02 -3.27
CA THR A 24 -0.59 -2.97 -2.33
C THR A 24 0.10 -3.24 -1.00
N VAL A 25 0.98 -2.33 -0.57
CA VAL A 25 1.66 -2.39 0.73
C VAL A 25 1.09 -1.30 1.63
N LEU A 26 0.60 -1.68 2.80
CA LEU A 26 0.13 -0.77 3.84
C LEU A 26 1.04 -0.90 5.07
N VAL A 27 1.63 0.22 5.48
CA VAL A 27 2.50 0.33 6.66
C VAL A 27 1.84 1.25 7.67
N VAL A 28 1.67 0.79 8.91
CA VAL A 28 0.99 1.57 9.96
C VAL A 28 1.78 1.56 11.26
N ARG A 29 2.12 2.74 11.76
CA ARG A 29 2.86 2.94 13.00
C ARG A 29 1.93 2.99 14.22
N GLY A 30 2.35 2.34 15.31
CA GLY A 30 1.75 2.48 16.64
C GLY A 30 0.38 1.82 16.78
N THR A 31 0.11 0.81 15.95
CA THR A 31 -1.16 0.06 15.91
C THR A 31 -0.91 -1.44 16.03
N THR A 32 -2.00 -2.19 16.19
CA THR A 32 -2.03 -3.66 16.20
C THR A 32 -2.66 -4.22 14.93
N VAL A 33 -2.36 -5.49 14.60
CA VAL A 33 -2.97 -6.17 13.45
C VAL A 33 -4.50 -6.16 13.52
N SER A 34 -5.08 -6.41 14.71
CA SER A 34 -6.53 -6.40 14.91
C SER A 34 -7.17 -5.03 14.62
N GLU A 35 -6.53 -3.93 15.02
CA GLU A 35 -7.02 -2.58 14.72
C GLU A 35 -6.95 -2.30 13.21
N VAL A 36 -5.92 -2.78 12.52
CA VAL A 36 -5.81 -2.65 11.05
C VAL A 36 -6.90 -3.45 10.34
N VAL A 37 -7.10 -4.71 10.72
CA VAL A 37 -8.17 -5.57 10.18
C VAL A 37 -9.54 -4.92 10.36
N GLU A 38 -9.84 -4.42 11.55
CA GLU A 38 -11.11 -3.73 11.84
C GLU A 38 -11.27 -2.47 10.99
N THR A 39 -10.22 -1.64 10.89
CA THR A 39 -10.28 -0.37 10.15
C THR A 39 -10.39 -0.58 8.64
N LEU A 40 -9.79 -1.64 8.10
CA LEU A 40 -9.96 -2.05 6.71
C LEU A 40 -11.38 -2.58 6.41
N GLY A 41 -12.19 -2.87 7.43
CA GLY A 41 -13.44 -3.60 7.26
C GLY A 41 -13.21 -5.03 6.75
N ALA A 42 -12.03 -5.59 7.03
CA ALA A 42 -11.64 -6.90 6.55
C ALA A 42 -12.34 -8.02 7.33
N VAL A 43 -12.57 -9.14 6.66
CA VAL A 43 -13.23 -10.32 7.25
C VAL A 43 -12.33 -11.55 7.16
N PRO A 44 -12.46 -12.54 8.05
CA PRO A 44 -11.77 -13.81 7.89
C PRO A 44 -12.10 -14.46 6.54
N MET A 45 -11.10 -15.07 5.88
CA MET A 45 -11.30 -15.75 4.59
C MET A 45 -12.43 -16.77 4.61
N ALA A 46 -12.62 -17.48 5.73
CA ALA A 46 -13.67 -18.48 5.89
C ALA A 46 -15.10 -17.90 5.92
N GLU A 47 -15.24 -16.58 6.10
CA GLU A 47 -16.53 -15.87 6.09
C GLU A 47 -16.91 -15.35 4.70
N VAL A 48 -15.98 -15.35 3.74
CA VAL A 48 -16.27 -14.98 2.36
C VAL A 48 -17.11 -16.07 1.70
N PRO A 49 -18.29 -15.75 1.15
CA PRO A 49 -19.09 -16.74 0.44
C PRO A 49 -18.34 -17.28 -0.79
N ALA A 50 -18.28 -18.61 -0.93
CA ALA A 50 -17.54 -19.25 -2.03
C ALA A 50 -17.92 -18.74 -3.42
N HIS A 51 -19.20 -18.43 -3.65
CA HIS A 51 -19.69 -17.90 -4.93
C HIS A 51 -19.24 -16.46 -5.21
N GLU A 52 -18.92 -15.66 -4.18
CA GLU A 52 -18.34 -14.33 -4.37
C GLU A 52 -16.83 -14.42 -4.63
N TRP A 53 -16.17 -15.44 -4.08
CA TRP A 53 -14.75 -15.70 -4.30
C TRP A 53 -14.45 -16.32 -5.68
N GLU A 54 -15.33 -17.20 -6.14
CA GLU A 54 -15.24 -17.88 -7.45
C GLU A 54 -15.86 -17.06 -8.59
N SER A 55 -16.28 -15.81 -8.32
CA SER A 55 -16.86 -14.92 -9.33
C SER A 55 -15.84 -14.55 -10.41
N ASP A 56 -16.32 -14.33 -11.64
CA ASP A 56 -15.52 -13.73 -12.71
C ASP A 56 -15.16 -12.26 -12.40
N GLU A 57 -15.89 -11.64 -11.46
CA GLU A 57 -15.59 -10.32 -10.90
C GLU A 57 -14.66 -10.46 -9.70
N LEU A 58 -13.55 -9.72 -9.69
CA LEU A 58 -12.60 -9.68 -8.58
C LEU A 58 -13.20 -8.92 -7.39
N LEU A 59 -14.23 -9.46 -6.73
CA LEU A 59 -14.95 -8.78 -5.65
C LEU A 59 -14.14 -8.68 -4.36
N TRP A 60 -13.22 -9.61 -4.15
CA TRP A 60 -12.43 -9.75 -2.94
C TRP A 60 -10.95 -9.89 -3.28
N SER A 61 -10.12 -9.30 -2.43
CA SER A 61 -8.67 -9.49 -2.40
C SER A 61 -8.23 -9.94 -1.01
N THR A 62 -7.04 -10.51 -0.94
CA THR A 62 -6.49 -11.04 0.31
C THR A 62 -5.35 -10.17 0.80
N TYR A 63 -5.47 -9.66 2.01
CA TYR A 63 -4.34 -9.10 2.75
C TYR A 63 -3.69 -10.17 3.63
N GLN A 64 -2.36 -10.19 3.63
CA GLN A 64 -1.55 -10.84 4.67
C GLN A 64 -1.02 -9.73 5.58
N LEU A 65 -1.15 -9.89 6.90
CA LEU A 65 -0.74 -8.89 7.88
C LEU A 65 0.16 -9.52 8.95
N VAL A 66 1.22 -8.79 9.32
CA VAL A 66 2.10 -9.15 10.44
C VAL A 66 2.37 -7.95 11.33
N ALA A 67 2.48 -8.22 12.63
CA ALA A 67 3.01 -7.24 13.58
C ALA A 67 4.53 -7.13 13.41
N ILE A 68 5.02 -5.90 13.26
CA ILE A 68 6.45 -5.57 13.17
C ILE A 68 6.85 -4.68 14.35
N GLU A 69 8.14 -4.42 14.53
CA GLU A 69 8.57 -3.52 15.61
C GLU A 69 7.97 -2.13 15.40
N GLY A 70 7.12 -1.71 16.35
CA GLY A 70 6.50 -0.39 16.32
C GLY A 70 5.25 -0.26 15.46
N GLY A 71 4.75 -1.32 14.81
CA GLY A 71 3.55 -1.21 13.97
C GLY A 71 3.10 -2.49 13.26
N VAL A 72 2.48 -2.31 12.10
CA VAL A 72 1.92 -3.37 11.26
C VAL A 72 2.38 -3.18 9.82
N LEU A 73 2.75 -4.29 9.19
CA LEU A 73 2.93 -4.42 7.75
C LEU A 73 1.78 -5.27 7.21
N ALA A 74 1.14 -4.80 6.15
CA ALA A 74 0.10 -5.50 5.42
C ALA A 74 0.40 -5.48 3.92
N ILE A 75 0.22 -6.61 3.27
CA ILE A 75 0.48 -6.78 1.83
C ILE A 75 -0.72 -7.40 1.15
N GLU A 76 -1.05 -6.90 -0.04
CA GLU A 76 -2.03 -7.50 -0.92
C GLU A 76 -1.43 -7.65 -2.32
N GLY A 77 -1.55 -8.84 -2.90
CA GLY A 77 -0.69 -9.24 -4.03
C GLY A 77 -1.25 -8.98 -5.42
N SER A 78 -2.36 -8.25 -5.59
CA SER A 78 -2.90 -7.94 -6.91
C SER A 78 -2.86 -6.46 -7.27
N GLY A 79 -2.69 -5.57 -6.28
CA GLY A 79 -2.74 -4.12 -6.50
C GLY A 79 -4.15 -3.56 -6.62
N TYR A 80 -5.19 -4.32 -6.27
CA TYR A 80 -6.61 -3.92 -6.40
C TYR A 80 -7.32 -3.69 -5.06
N ALA A 81 -6.66 -3.99 -3.95
CA ALA A 81 -7.21 -3.82 -2.60
C ALA A 81 -6.79 -2.51 -1.94
N ASP A 82 -6.87 -1.44 -2.69
CA ASP A 82 -6.28 -0.16 -2.31
C ASP A 82 -7.08 0.54 -1.18
N PRO A 83 -6.51 0.81 0.01
CA PRO A 83 -7.26 1.48 1.07
C PRO A 83 -7.65 2.92 0.67
N PRO A 84 -8.91 3.35 0.89
CA PRO A 84 -9.32 4.73 0.64
C PRO A 84 -8.67 5.69 1.65
N ASN A 85 -8.62 6.98 1.32
CA ASN A 85 -8.00 8.00 2.18
C ASN A 85 -8.58 8.05 3.60
N ALA A 86 -9.89 7.79 3.75
CA ALA A 86 -10.53 7.71 5.06
C ALA A 86 -9.96 6.59 5.95
N VAL A 87 -9.55 5.47 5.37
CA VAL A 87 -8.88 4.36 6.09
C VAL A 87 -7.50 4.80 6.55
N LEU A 88 -6.69 5.43 5.67
CA LEU A 88 -5.37 5.95 6.03
C LEU A 88 -5.48 6.95 7.19
N GLN A 89 -6.39 7.92 7.08
CA GLN A 89 -6.62 8.90 8.14
C GLN A 89 -7.04 8.24 9.46
N SER A 90 -7.95 7.27 9.42
CA SER A 90 -8.39 6.54 10.62
C SER A 90 -7.24 5.78 11.29
N LEU A 91 -6.39 5.13 10.50
CA LEU A 91 -5.20 4.41 10.98
C LEU A 91 -4.14 5.35 11.59
N ALA A 92 -4.09 6.61 11.12
CA ALA A 92 -3.15 7.62 11.58
C ALA A 92 -3.59 8.39 12.84
N VAL A 93 -4.77 8.14 13.41
CA VAL A 93 -5.25 8.88 14.60
C VAL A 93 -4.37 8.64 15.83
N GLY A 94 -4.15 9.70 16.62
CA GLY A 94 -3.61 9.59 17.98
C GLY A 94 -2.09 9.45 18.08
N GLY A 95 -1.31 10.23 17.30
CA GLY A 95 0.16 10.13 17.30
C GLY A 95 0.71 9.13 16.29
N ARG A 96 -0.17 8.53 15.47
CA ARG A 96 0.14 7.44 14.52
C ARG A 96 0.39 8.00 13.13
N ALA A 97 0.90 7.14 12.25
CA ALA A 97 1.09 7.42 10.85
C ALA A 97 0.79 6.16 10.03
N SER A 98 0.27 6.34 8.83
CA SER A 98 0.03 5.26 7.87
C SER A 98 0.49 5.68 6.49
N ALA A 99 1.01 4.74 5.72
CA ALA A 99 1.35 4.94 4.32
C ALA A 99 0.90 3.72 3.50
N VAL A 100 0.40 3.97 2.30
CA VAL A 100 0.12 2.98 1.28
C VAL A 100 1.03 3.21 0.08
N VAL A 101 1.61 2.14 -0.42
CA VAL A 101 2.32 2.07 -1.70
C VAL A 101 1.55 1.05 -2.54
N ARG A 102 1.13 1.43 -3.74
CA ARG A 102 0.47 0.51 -4.65
C ARG A 102 1.14 0.58 -6.00
N ASP A 103 1.38 -0.57 -6.60
CA ASP A 103 1.66 -0.72 -8.01
C ASP A 103 0.73 -1.79 -8.58
N ASN A 104 0.33 -1.70 -9.83
CA ASN A 104 -0.55 -2.69 -10.44
C ASN A 104 -0.13 -2.98 -11.88
N ILE A 105 -0.77 -3.97 -12.49
CA ILE A 105 -0.42 -4.42 -13.85
C ILE A 105 -0.57 -3.33 -14.94
N LYS A 106 -1.19 -2.18 -14.61
CA LYS A 106 -1.31 -1.02 -15.51
C LYS A 106 -0.20 0.01 -15.28
N ALA A 107 0.77 -0.28 -14.40
CA ALA A 107 1.80 0.65 -13.94
C ALA A 107 1.23 1.93 -13.29
N HIS A 108 0.08 1.82 -12.60
CA HIS A 108 -0.46 2.94 -11.83
C HIS A 108 0.13 2.90 -10.42
N SER A 109 1.30 3.53 -10.27
CA SER A 109 1.99 3.63 -8.99
C SER A 109 1.39 4.73 -8.11
N ARG A 110 0.67 4.33 -7.06
CA ARG A 110 0.10 5.24 -6.05
C ARG A 110 1.00 5.31 -4.82
N PHE A 111 1.12 6.51 -4.27
CA PHE A 111 1.61 6.72 -2.91
C PHE A 111 0.62 7.60 -2.15
N GLY A 112 0.21 7.15 -0.96
CA GLY A 112 -0.68 7.90 -0.08
C GLY A 112 -0.24 7.77 1.37
N CYS A 113 -0.34 8.84 2.15
CA CYS A 113 0.06 8.82 3.55
C CYS A 113 -0.75 9.78 4.42
N ALA A 114 -0.89 9.40 5.69
CA ALA A 114 -1.59 10.17 6.70
C ALA A 114 -0.80 10.15 8.03
N LYS A 115 -0.95 11.23 8.79
CA LYS A 115 -0.29 11.43 10.09
C LYS A 115 -1.22 12.18 11.03
N ASP A 116 -1.31 11.73 12.26
CA ASP A 116 -2.15 12.35 13.30
C ASP A 116 -3.64 12.54 12.89
N GLY A 117 -4.15 11.64 12.04
CA GLY A 117 -5.52 11.68 11.52
C GLY A 117 -5.71 12.56 10.27
N GLU A 118 -4.68 13.23 9.80
CA GLU A 118 -4.72 14.11 8.63
C GLU A 118 -4.04 13.44 7.42
N LEU A 119 -4.66 13.56 6.25
CA LEU A 119 -4.03 13.14 5.00
C LEU A 119 -2.90 14.11 4.68
N VAL A 120 -1.68 13.61 4.55
CA VAL A 120 -0.47 14.42 4.31
C VAL A 120 -0.22 14.55 2.82
N PHE A 121 -0.33 13.44 2.09
CA PHE A 121 -0.15 13.39 0.64
C PHE A 121 -0.90 12.18 0.07
N ASP A 122 -1.40 12.31 -1.16
CA ASP A 122 -2.02 11.21 -1.90
C ASP A 122 -1.94 11.50 -3.39
N CYS A 123 -1.37 10.59 -4.16
CA CYS A 123 -1.33 10.68 -5.61
C CYS A 123 -1.40 9.27 -6.24
N ASP A 124 -2.41 9.05 -7.09
CA ASP A 124 -2.72 7.75 -7.71
C ASP A 124 -1.67 7.29 -8.74
N GLU A 125 -0.94 8.25 -9.31
CA GLU A 125 0.13 8.07 -10.30
C GLU A 125 1.28 9.03 -9.97
N TYR A 126 1.87 8.87 -8.78
CA TYR A 126 2.78 9.87 -8.22
C TYR A 126 4.04 10.10 -9.07
N VAL A 127 4.47 9.08 -9.82
CA VAL A 127 5.59 9.16 -10.77
C VAL A 127 5.37 10.20 -11.88
N TYR A 128 4.11 10.50 -12.22
CA TYR A 128 3.71 11.44 -13.27
C TYR A 128 3.11 12.74 -12.72
N LEU A 129 3.28 13.04 -11.44
CA LEU A 129 2.73 14.27 -10.85
C LEU A 129 3.32 15.51 -11.53
N GLU A 130 2.45 16.36 -12.08
CA GLU A 130 2.85 17.56 -12.83
C GLU A 130 3.27 18.72 -11.91
N ASP A 131 2.54 18.92 -10.79
CA ASP A 131 2.84 19.98 -9.82
C ASP A 131 3.61 19.42 -8.62
N ARG A 132 4.94 19.49 -8.75
CA ARG A 132 5.86 19.10 -7.68
C ARG A 132 5.66 19.87 -6.36
N SER A 133 5.06 21.06 -6.38
CA SER A 133 4.84 21.84 -5.14
C SER A 133 3.81 21.21 -4.20
N GLU A 134 3.10 20.17 -4.65
CA GLU A 134 2.19 19.37 -3.84
C GLU A 134 2.93 18.33 -2.97
N VAL A 135 4.19 18.00 -3.29
CA VAL A 135 4.98 17.01 -2.55
C VAL A 135 5.50 17.63 -1.25
N PRO A 136 5.28 17.00 -0.08
CA PRO A 136 5.85 17.47 1.18
C PRO A 136 7.38 17.57 1.13
N ASP A 137 7.94 18.62 1.74
CA ASP A 137 9.40 18.88 1.76
C ASP A 137 10.23 17.66 2.20
N GLU A 138 9.73 16.89 3.17
CA GLU A 138 10.41 15.70 3.70
C GLU A 138 10.43 14.49 2.75
N LEU A 139 9.58 14.51 1.71
CA LEU A 139 9.49 13.46 0.68
C LEU A 139 10.12 13.87 -0.65
N CYS A 140 10.27 15.17 -0.91
CA CYS A 140 10.74 15.72 -2.18
C CYS A 140 12.01 15.07 -2.73
N GLU A 141 13.02 14.81 -1.90
CA GLU A 141 14.28 14.20 -2.39
C GLU A 141 14.11 12.75 -2.84
N LEU A 142 13.22 11.99 -2.19
CA LEU A 142 12.93 10.61 -2.59
C LEU A 142 11.98 10.55 -3.78
N PHE A 143 10.96 11.41 -3.78
CA PHE A 143 10.00 11.55 -4.86
C PHE A 143 10.71 11.75 -6.21
N ASP A 144 11.75 12.58 -6.24
CA ASP A 144 12.56 12.86 -7.43
C ASP A 144 13.23 11.65 -8.06
N LEU A 145 13.45 10.59 -7.29
CA LEU A 145 14.11 9.39 -7.78
C LEU A 145 13.19 8.52 -8.63
N ALA A 146 11.86 8.72 -8.54
CA ALA A 146 10.88 8.03 -9.37
C ALA A 146 10.03 9.01 -10.22
N TRP A 147 10.30 10.31 -10.14
CA TRP A 147 9.57 11.31 -10.90
C TRP A 147 10.01 11.31 -12.36
N VAL A 148 9.04 11.22 -13.26
CA VAL A 148 9.27 11.18 -14.71
C VAL A 148 8.77 12.47 -15.33
N ASP A 149 9.68 13.27 -15.91
CA ASP A 149 9.27 14.37 -16.78
C ASP A 149 8.83 13.81 -18.13
N LEU A 150 7.51 13.75 -18.34
CA LEU A 150 6.89 13.30 -19.59
C LEU A 150 7.32 14.10 -20.84
N GLN A 151 7.97 15.25 -20.68
CA GLN A 151 8.49 16.07 -21.77
C GLN A 151 9.98 15.85 -22.05
N GLU A 152 10.76 15.38 -21.08
CA GLU A 152 12.23 15.40 -21.13
C GLU A 152 12.88 14.02 -20.93
N ASP A 153 12.23 13.08 -20.24
CA ASP A 153 12.87 11.86 -19.76
C ASP A 153 12.37 10.56 -20.44
N GLU A 154 13.30 9.63 -20.65
CA GLU A 154 12.99 8.22 -20.90
C GLU A 154 12.87 7.49 -19.55
N PHE A 155 11.68 6.98 -19.22
CA PHE A 155 11.46 6.17 -18.02
C PHE A 155 12.17 4.81 -18.16
N ASP A 156 13.06 4.48 -17.22
CA ASP A 156 13.70 3.17 -17.13
C ASP A 156 13.21 2.43 -15.87
N PRO A 157 12.23 1.51 -16.00
CA PRO A 157 11.66 0.82 -14.84
C PRO A 157 12.65 -0.07 -14.09
N GLU A 158 13.81 -0.41 -14.68
CA GLU A 158 14.86 -1.16 -13.97
C GLU A 158 15.71 -0.27 -13.05
N VAL A 159 15.69 1.05 -13.28
CA VAL A 159 16.47 2.05 -12.51
C VAL A 159 15.56 2.85 -11.58
N ASP A 160 14.34 3.12 -12.02
CA ASP A 160 13.38 4.04 -11.40
C ASP A 160 12.25 3.29 -10.69
N ASP A 161 12.56 2.21 -9.94
CA ASP A 161 11.58 1.35 -9.24
C ASP A 161 10.64 2.18 -8.33
N PRO A 162 9.39 2.43 -8.78
CA PRO A 162 8.46 3.28 -8.03
C PRO A 162 8.04 2.62 -6.72
N THR A 163 8.00 1.28 -6.68
CA THR A 163 7.64 0.57 -5.46
C THR A 163 8.71 0.79 -4.39
N ALA A 164 9.99 0.66 -4.74
CA ALA A 164 11.10 0.90 -3.81
C ALA A 164 11.12 2.37 -3.31
N VAL A 165 10.88 3.34 -4.19
CA VAL A 165 10.80 4.75 -3.83
C VAL A 165 9.60 5.03 -2.91
N GLY A 166 8.42 4.48 -3.23
CA GLY A 166 7.23 4.56 -2.39
C GLY A 166 7.46 4.00 -0.99
N LEU A 167 8.16 2.87 -0.87
CA LEU A 167 8.50 2.28 0.44
C LEU A 167 9.51 3.13 1.22
N ALA A 168 10.49 3.73 0.53
CA ALA A 168 11.40 4.69 1.17
C ALA A 168 10.66 5.93 1.70
N MET A 169 9.66 6.43 0.96
CA MET A 169 8.79 7.52 1.43
C MET A 169 7.90 7.06 2.60
N ALA A 170 7.38 5.83 2.57
CA ALA A 170 6.64 5.25 3.69
C ALA A 170 7.47 5.18 4.97
N GLU A 171 8.77 4.85 4.87
CA GLU A 171 9.71 4.88 6.01
C GLU A 171 9.86 6.32 6.58
N VAL A 172 9.92 7.36 5.74
CA VAL A 172 9.98 8.76 6.21
C VAL A 172 8.76 9.09 7.06
N ILE A 173 7.55 8.79 6.56
CA ILE A 173 6.29 9.18 7.20
C ILE A 173 6.02 8.37 8.47
N THR A 174 6.23 7.06 8.39
CA THR A 174 5.89 6.13 9.49
C THR A 174 7.02 5.98 10.50
N GLY A 175 8.27 6.28 10.11
CA GLY A 175 9.47 5.98 10.89
C GLY A 175 9.73 4.48 11.04
N LEU A 176 9.08 3.64 10.24
CA LEU A 176 9.22 2.19 10.26
C LEU A 176 10.06 1.76 9.07
N ARG A 177 11.18 1.11 9.34
CA ARG A 177 12.02 0.50 8.32
C ARG A 177 11.65 -0.98 8.20
N LEU A 178 11.12 -1.40 7.06
CA LEU A 178 10.79 -2.80 6.84
C LEU A 178 12.06 -3.59 6.57
N THR A 179 12.09 -4.85 6.97
CA THR A 179 13.21 -5.76 6.75
C THR A 179 12.78 -6.97 5.93
N ALA A 180 13.75 -7.68 5.36
CA ALA A 180 13.49 -8.94 4.67
C ALA A 180 12.82 -9.97 5.61
N GLU A 181 13.15 -9.94 6.92
CA GLU A 181 12.49 -10.78 7.92
C GLU A 181 11.01 -10.43 8.08
N ASP A 182 10.66 -9.14 8.10
CA ASP A 182 9.25 -8.72 8.13
C ASP A 182 8.50 -9.20 6.89
N ALA A 183 9.13 -9.13 5.73
CA ALA A 183 8.55 -9.59 4.47
C ALA A 183 8.39 -11.13 4.43
N THR A 184 9.38 -11.90 4.91
CA THR A 184 9.28 -13.36 5.01
C THR A 184 8.16 -13.79 5.96
N ARG A 185 7.98 -13.08 7.07
CA ARG A 185 6.92 -13.39 8.05
C ARG A 185 5.51 -13.28 7.48
N LEU A 186 5.29 -12.51 6.41
CA LEU A 186 3.99 -12.46 5.72
C LEU A 186 3.60 -13.81 5.08
N GLN A 187 4.57 -14.68 4.82
CA GLN A 187 4.36 -16.01 4.26
C GLN A 187 4.30 -17.14 5.32
N GLU A 188 4.55 -16.81 6.59
CA GLU A 188 4.54 -17.78 7.67
C GLU A 188 3.12 -18.07 8.17
N ASP A 189 2.93 -19.22 8.81
CA ASP A 189 1.62 -19.70 9.31
C ASP A 189 1.00 -18.76 10.38
N ASP A 190 1.78 -17.84 10.95
CA ASP A 190 1.31 -16.87 11.96
C ASP A 190 0.86 -15.53 11.36
N ALA A 191 1.03 -15.31 10.05
CA ALA A 191 0.47 -14.16 9.36
C ALA A 191 -1.06 -14.17 9.45
N THR A 192 -1.64 -13.01 9.75
CA THR A 192 -3.10 -12.85 9.73
C THR A 192 -3.55 -12.66 8.29
N VAL A 193 -4.38 -13.58 7.81
CA VAL A 193 -4.90 -13.55 6.43
C VAL A 193 -6.38 -13.18 6.46
N VAL A 194 -6.73 -12.09 5.79
CA VAL A 194 -8.10 -11.55 5.74
C VAL A 194 -8.50 -11.17 4.32
N ALA A 195 -9.80 -11.23 4.06
CA ALA A 195 -10.39 -10.74 2.83
C ALA A 195 -10.86 -9.30 2.99
N VAL A 196 -10.62 -8.49 1.97
CA VAL A 196 -11.18 -7.15 1.81
C VAL A 196 -11.87 -7.06 0.46
N ARG A 197 -12.88 -6.20 0.35
CA ARG A 197 -13.51 -5.94 -0.95
C ARG A 197 -12.59 -5.08 -1.81
N THR A 198 -12.49 -5.40 -3.09
CA THR A 198 -11.71 -4.58 -4.03
C THR A 198 -12.42 -3.25 -4.31
N MET A 199 -11.63 -2.19 -4.44
CA MET A 199 -12.16 -0.83 -4.64
C MET A 199 -12.84 -0.63 -5.99
N GLN A 200 -12.52 -1.47 -7.00
CA GLN A 200 -13.09 -1.35 -8.34
C GLN A 200 -14.63 -1.46 -8.34
N TYR A 201 -15.21 -1.97 -7.25
CA TYR A 201 -16.66 -2.05 -7.03
C TYR A 201 -17.17 -1.25 -5.83
N ALA A 202 -16.31 -0.64 -4.99
CA ALA A 202 -16.77 0.08 -3.80
C ALA A 202 -17.64 1.31 -4.15
N GLU A 203 -17.28 2.07 -5.18
CA GLU A 203 -18.09 3.20 -5.67
C GLU A 203 -19.45 2.75 -6.24
N GLU A 204 -19.51 1.58 -6.87
CA GLU A 204 -20.76 1.01 -7.40
C GLU A 204 -21.65 0.43 -6.27
N TRP A 205 -21.05 -0.12 -5.21
CA TRP A 205 -21.76 -0.67 -4.06
C TRP A 205 -22.32 0.42 -3.13
N ASP A 206 -21.59 1.52 -2.91
CA ASP A 206 -22.12 2.66 -2.15
C ASP A 206 -23.27 3.36 -2.89
N GLN A 207 -23.23 3.38 -4.24
CA GLN A 207 -24.39 3.80 -5.04
C GLN A 207 -25.57 2.82 -4.94
N ALA A 208 -25.31 1.51 -4.94
CA ALA A 208 -26.36 0.49 -4.83
C ALA A 208 -27.06 0.52 -3.45
N ARG A 209 -26.34 0.81 -2.36
CA ARG A 209 -26.93 0.92 -1.01
C ARG A 209 -27.60 2.25 -0.71
N ALA A 210 -27.38 3.28 -1.54
CA ALA A 210 -28.07 4.56 -1.44
C ALA A 210 -29.47 4.56 -2.11
N ILE A 211 -29.85 3.45 -2.78
CA ILE A 211 -31.10 3.31 -3.55
C ILE A 211 -32.13 2.41 -2.83
N ASP A 212 -31.76 1.75 -1.73
CA ASP A 212 -32.65 0.96 -0.84
C ASP A 212 -32.94 1.68 0.49
#